data_AF-A0A7W9M3E3-F1
#
_entry.id   AF-A0A7W9M3E3-F1
#
_cell.length_a   1.000
_cell.length_b   1.000
_cell.length_c   1.000
_cell.angle_alpha   90.00
_cell.angle_beta   90.00
_cell.angle_gamma   90.00
#
_symmetry.space_group_name_H-M   'P 1'
#
loop_
_entity.id
_entity.type
_entity.pdbx_description
1 polymer ?
#
loop_
_entity_poly.entity_id
_entity_poly.type
_entity_poly.pdbx_seq_one_letter_code
_entity_poly.pdbx_strand_id
1 'polypeptide(L)'
;MLRSGPGDEWFGKARDFLKSAGASRHEQSLATHVEVKLAVRMRHEKRLNETVIIDRQVCGRRPHDRHLPITCDKRLKDILSPGSTLTVIERDGTRVIYRGAR
;
A
#
# COMPACT_ATOMS: atom_id res chain seq x y z
N MET A 1 11.29 5.45 -9.84
CA MET A 1 10.22 6.30 -9.25
C MET A 1 8.93 5.49 -9.22
N LEU A 2 8.24 5.44 -8.08
CA LEU A 2 6.95 4.74 -7.97
C LEU A 2 5.86 5.52 -8.73
N ARG A 3 5.00 4.81 -9.46
CA ARG A 3 3.88 5.37 -10.21
C ARG A 3 2.62 4.56 -9.93
N SER A 4 1.45 5.19 -10.00
CA SER A 4 0.20 4.43 -10.06
C SER A 4 0.12 3.62 -11.37
N GLY A 5 -0.60 2.49 -11.36
CA GLY A 5 -0.77 1.62 -12.52
C GLY A 5 0.35 0.58 -12.66
N PRO A 6 0.44 -0.14 -13.79
CA PRO A 6 1.39 -1.24 -13.97
C PRO A 6 2.77 -0.83 -14.51
N GLY A 7 3.00 0.46 -14.77
CA GLY A 7 4.16 0.96 -15.53
C GLY A 7 5.48 1.08 -14.77
N ASP A 8 5.69 0.36 -13.68
CA ASP A 8 6.97 0.33 -12.96
C ASP A 8 7.30 -1.09 -12.44
N GLU A 9 8.57 -1.33 -12.12
CA GLU A 9 9.08 -2.62 -11.65
C GLU A 9 8.38 -3.13 -10.37
N TRP A 10 7.88 -2.21 -9.55
CA TRP A 10 7.30 -2.52 -8.24
C TRP A 10 5.89 -3.08 -8.38
N PHE A 11 5.20 -2.81 -9.49
CA PHE A 11 3.93 -3.48 -9.80
C PHE A 11 4.09 -5.00 -9.82
N GLY A 12 5.08 -5.52 -10.55
CA GLY A 12 5.33 -6.97 -10.66
C GLY A 12 5.61 -7.59 -9.29
N LYS A 13 6.57 -7.00 -8.55
CA LYS A 13 6.93 -7.44 -7.20
C LYS A 13 5.74 -7.40 -6.23
N ALA A 14 4.92 -6.36 -6.29
CA ALA A 14 3.75 -6.22 -5.42
C ALA A 14 2.66 -7.25 -5.75
N ARG A 15 2.37 -7.46 -7.03
CA ARG A 15 1.42 -8.49 -7.48
C ARG A 15 1.89 -9.88 -7.06
N ASP A 16 3.17 -10.19 -7.25
CA ASP A 16 3.73 -11.49 -6.93
C ASP A 16 3.75 -11.72 -5.41
N PHE A 17 4.05 -10.70 -4.60
CA PHE A 17 3.90 -10.75 -3.15
C PHE A 17 2.45 -11.08 -2.75
N LEU A 18 1.47 -10.31 -3.24
CA LEU A 18 0.06 -10.53 -2.92
C LEU A 18 -0.41 -11.92 -3.35
N LYS A 19 -0.02 -12.38 -4.53
CA LYS A 19 -0.31 -13.73 -5.02
C LYS A 19 0.28 -14.79 -4.10
N SER A 20 1.55 -14.65 -3.69
CA SER A 20 2.22 -15.60 -2.79
C SER A 20 1.60 -15.63 -1.39
N ALA A 21 1.03 -14.50 -0.94
CA ALA A 21 0.28 -14.38 0.30
C ALA A 21 -1.16 -14.94 0.22
N GLY A 22 -1.55 -15.56 -0.89
CA GLY A 22 -2.90 -16.13 -1.07
C GLY A 22 -3.99 -15.11 -1.39
N ALA A 23 -3.64 -13.87 -1.76
CA ALA A 23 -4.63 -12.84 -2.06
C ALA A 23 -5.45 -13.19 -3.32
N SER A 24 -6.76 -12.93 -3.28
CA SER A 24 -7.66 -13.05 -4.42
C SER A 24 -7.27 -12.11 -5.57
N ARG A 25 -7.84 -12.34 -6.76
CA ARG A 25 -7.63 -11.45 -7.93
C ARG A 25 -8.02 -10.00 -7.63
N HIS A 26 -9.06 -9.78 -6.83
CA HIS A 26 -9.50 -8.45 -6.46
C HIS A 26 -8.48 -7.75 -5.55
N GLU A 27 -7.93 -8.44 -4.56
CA GLU A 27 -6.86 -7.91 -3.71
C GLU A 27 -5.57 -7.65 -4.50
N GLN A 28 -5.22 -8.53 -5.45
CA GLN A 28 -4.06 -8.34 -6.32
C GLN A 28 -4.14 -7.07 -7.18
N SER A 29 -5.35 -6.56 -7.47
CA SER A 29 -5.52 -5.30 -8.21
C SER A 29 -4.93 -4.08 -7.47
N LEU A 30 -4.83 -4.16 -6.14
CA LEU A 30 -4.19 -3.13 -5.31
C LEU A 30 -2.69 -3.00 -5.59
N ALA A 31 -2.05 -3.96 -6.27
CA ALA A 31 -0.64 -3.86 -6.69
C ALA A 31 -0.36 -2.66 -7.60
N THR A 32 -1.40 -2.08 -8.21
CA THR A 32 -1.28 -0.85 -9.02
C THR A 32 -1.15 0.42 -8.17
N HIS A 33 -1.46 0.36 -6.88
CA HIS A 33 -1.46 1.52 -5.98
C HIS A 33 -0.05 1.76 -5.40
N VAL A 34 0.31 3.03 -5.25
CA VAL A 34 1.67 3.45 -4.84
C VAL A 34 1.98 2.98 -3.43
N GLU A 35 0.98 3.01 -2.54
CA GLU A 35 1.07 2.63 -1.14
C GLU A 35 1.42 1.15 -1.00
N VAL A 36 0.80 0.28 -1.79
CA VAL A 36 1.07 -1.16 -1.78
C VAL A 36 2.46 -1.46 -2.32
N LYS A 37 2.83 -0.84 -3.44
CA LYS A 37 4.17 -0.96 -4.01
C LYS A 37 5.25 -0.51 -3.04
N LEU A 38 5.01 0.60 -2.34
CA LEU A 38 5.93 1.11 -1.33
C LEU A 38 6.02 0.18 -0.12
N ALA A 39 4.90 -0.36 0.37
CA ALA A 39 4.93 -1.32 1.47
C ALA A 39 5.72 -2.59 1.11
N VAL A 40 5.55 -3.10 -0.11
CA VAL A 40 6.34 -4.25 -0.61
C VAL A 40 7.81 -3.88 -0.79
N ARG A 41 8.10 -2.67 -1.28
CA ARG A 41 9.46 -2.14 -1.36
C ARG A 41 10.12 -2.05 0.01
N MET A 42 9.44 -1.51 1.01
CA MET A 42 9.93 -1.45 2.38
C MET A 42 10.28 -2.84 2.90
N ARG A 43 9.42 -3.83 2.65
CA ARG A 43 9.65 -5.22 3.04
C ARG A 43 10.89 -5.80 2.34
N HIS A 44 11.02 -5.59 1.03
CA HIS A 44 12.13 -6.09 0.21
C HIS A 44 13.47 -5.45 0.61
N GLU A 45 13.47 -4.15 0.87
CA GLU A 45 14.66 -3.37 1.21
C GLU A 45 14.91 -3.27 2.73
N LYS A 46 14.12 -3.98 3.55
CA LYS A 46 14.20 -3.99 5.03
C LYS A 46 14.11 -2.58 5.65
N ARG A 47 13.32 -1.69 5.06
CA ARG A 47 13.10 -0.33 5.59
C ARG A 47 12.03 -0.35 6.66
N LEU A 48 12.36 0.19 7.83
CA LEU A 48 11.44 0.22 8.97
C LEU A 48 10.51 1.43 8.97
N ASN A 49 10.97 2.59 8.48
CA ASN A 49 10.19 3.81 8.51
C ASN A 49 10.26 4.51 7.17
N GLU A 50 9.11 4.83 6.59
CA GLU A 50 9.04 5.59 5.35
C GLU A 50 7.90 6.61 5.37
N THR A 51 8.08 7.68 4.60
CA THR A 51 7.05 8.69 4.35
C THR A 51 6.89 8.89 2.85
N VAL A 52 5.65 8.93 2.39
CA VAL A 52 5.32 9.23 0.98
C VAL A 52 4.25 10.29 0.91
N ILE A 53 4.40 11.20 -0.05
CA ILE A 53 3.38 12.18 -0.42
C ILE A 53 2.67 11.65 -1.67
N ILE A 54 1.34 11.62 -1.64
CA ILE A 54 0.52 11.18 -2.78
C ILE A 54 -0.52 12.24 -3.14
N ASP A 55 -0.75 12.41 -4.44
CA ASP A 55 -1.73 13.39 -4.95
C ASP A 55 -3.18 12.97 -4.75
N ARG A 56 -3.42 11.69 -4.47
CA ARG A 56 -4.75 11.08 -4.30
C ARG A 56 -4.91 10.59 -2.87
N GLN A 57 -6.12 10.56 -2.34
CA GLN A 57 -6.38 9.95 -1.03
C GLN A 57 -6.21 8.43 -1.07
N VAL A 58 -5.80 7.80 0.02
CA VAL A 58 -5.69 6.33 0.09
C VAL A 58 -7.08 5.71 -0.10
N CYS A 59 -7.19 4.66 -0.93
CA CYS A 59 -8.48 4.00 -1.10
C CYS A 59 -8.93 3.34 0.21
N GLY A 60 -10.23 3.43 0.50
CA GLY A 60 -10.83 3.03 1.77
C GLY A 60 -10.94 4.14 2.80
N ARG A 61 -10.42 5.34 2.52
CA ARG A 61 -10.60 6.53 3.36
C ARG A 61 -11.63 7.51 2.81
N ARG A 62 -12.08 7.33 1.57
CA ARG A 62 -12.98 8.26 0.89
C ARG A 62 -14.43 7.90 1.22
N PRO A 63 -15.38 8.87 1.21
CA PRO A 63 -16.77 8.59 1.53
C PRO A 63 -17.40 7.45 0.69
N HIS A 64 -17.01 7.34 -0.59
CA HIS A 64 -17.54 6.36 -1.52
C HIS A 64 -16.87 4.99 -1.46
N ASP A 65 -15.70 4.83 -0.82
CA ASP A 65 -14.96 3.56 -0.80
C ASP A 65 -14.65 3.02 0.62
N ARG A 66 -14.91 3.80 1.68
CA ARG A 66 -14.68 3.40 3.09
C ARG A 66 -15.36 2.10 3.51
N HIS A 67 -16.50 1.79 2.91
CA HIS A 67 -17.28 0.59 3.21
C HIS A 67 -16.78 -0.64 2.46
N LEU A 68 -15.95 -0.49 1.42
CA LEU A 68 -15.46 -1.62 0.62
C LEU A 68 -14.54 -2.51 1.46
N PRO A 69 -14.67 -3.85 1.39
CA PRO A 69 -13.91 -4.76 2.25
C PRO A 69 -12.42 -4.82 1.90
N ILE A 70 -12.07 -4.53 0.64
CA ILE A 70 -10.70 -4.67 0.11
C ILE A 70 -10.23 -3.29 -0.36
N THR A 71 -9.37 -2.66 0.44
CA THR A 71 -8.80 -1.34 0.18
C THR A 71 -7.38 -1.25 0.73
N CYS A 72 -6.57 -0.31 0.25
CA CYS A 72 -5.23 -0.07 0.79
C CYS A 72 -5.28 0.25 2.28
N ASP A 73 -6.21 1.09 2.71
CA ASP A 73 -6.37 1.47 4.12
C ASP A 73 -6.56 0.25 5.04
N LYS A 74 -7.25 -0.79 4.56
CA LYS A 74 -7.52 -2.01 5.33
C LYS A 74 -6.39 -3.04 5.26
N ARG A 75 -5.60 -3.04 4.18
CA ARG A 75 -4.64 -4.12 3.85
C ARG A 75 -3.18 -3.77 4.07
N LEU A 76 -2.82 -2.49 4.14
CA LEU A 76 -1.42 -2.07 4.29
C LEU A 76 -0.75 -2.65 5.53
N LYS A 77 -1.48 -2.80 6.64
CA LYS A 77 -0.96 -3.42 7.87
C LYS A 77 -0.49 -4.88 7.67
N ASP A 78 -1.11 -5.62 6.76
CA ASP A 78 -0.78 -7.03 6.51
C ASP A 78 0.38 -7.16 5.49
N ILE A 79 0.56 -6.13 4.66
CA ILE A 79 1.59 -6.08 3.61
C ILE A 79 2.93 -5.62 4.20
N LEU A 80 2.91 -4.62 5.06
CA LEU A 80 4.09 -4.11 5.76
C LEU A 80 4.77 -5.21 6.59
N SER A 81 6.09 -5.15 6.69
CA SER A 81 6.82 -6.00 7.63
C SER A 81 6.46 -5.66 9.08
N PRO A 82 6.42 -6.66 9.99
CA PRO A 82 6.23 -6.42 11.41
C PRO A 82 7.18 -5.33 11.94
N GLY A 83 6.63 -4.41 12.74
CA GLY A 83 7.39 -3.28 13.29
C GLY A 83 7.71 -2.14 12.31
N SER A 84 7.35 -2.28 11.02
CA SER A 84 7.54 -1.21 10.04
C SER A 84 6.38 -0.20 10.06
N THR A 85 6.69 1.06 9.80
CA THR A 85 5.76 2.18 9.79
C THR A 85 5.82 2.92 8.45
N LEU A 86 4.66 3.04 7.78
CA LEU A 86 4.49 3.85 6.59
C LEU A 86 3.60 5.05 6.91
N THR A 87 4.12 6.25 6.69
CA THR A 87 3.36 7.50 6.76
C THR A 87 2.98 7.93 5.34
N VAL A 88 1.69 8.09 5.09
CA VAL A 88 1.15 8.63 3.84
C VAL A 88 0.64 10.04 4.11
N ILE A 89 1.14 11.00 3.35
CA ILE A 89 0.69 12.39 3.36
C ILE A 89 -0.14 12.59 2.09
N GLU A 90 -1.43 12.81 2.26
CA GLU A 90 -2.36 13.09 1.16
C GLU A 90 -2.24 14.55 0.73
N ARG A 91 -2.78 14.89 -0.46
CA ARG A 91 -2.67 16.23 -1.05
C ARG A 91 -3.19 17.37 -0.16
N ASP A 92 -4.19 17.10 0.67
CA ASP A 92 -4.75 18.08 1.62
C ASP A 92 -3.93 18.22 2.91
N GLY A 93 -2.79 17.54 3.02
CA GLY A 93 -1.93 17.52 4.19
C GLY A 93 -2.33 16.48 5.24
N THR A 94 -3.41 15.73 5.02
CA THR A 94 -3.83 14.63 5.91
C THR A 94 -2.70 13.62 6.03
N ARG A 95 -2.32 13.31 7.28
CA ARG A 95 -1.30 12.31 7.59
C ARG A 95 -1.96 11.03 8.08
N VAL A 96 -1.64 9.93 7.40
CA VAL A 96 -2.14 8.60 7.73
C VAL A 96 -0.97 7.69 8.03
N ILE A 97 -1.04 6.98 9.15
CA ILE A 97 0.05 6.13 9.62
C ILE A 97 -0.41 4.67 9.60
N TYR A 98 0.30 3.84 8.86
CA TYR A 98 0.11 2.39 8.81
C TYR A 98 1.26 1.70 9.52
N ARG A 99 0.93 0.72 10.39
CA ARG A 99 1.91 -0.10 11.10
C ARG A 99 1.74 -1.55 10.67
N GLY A 100 2.86 -2.21 10.37
CA GLY A 100 2.87 -3.65 10.08
C GLY A 100 2.35 -4.44 11.27
N ALA A 101 1.44 -5.38 11.02
CA ALA A 101 0.92 -6.29 12.03
C ALA A 101 2.08 -7.07 12.70
N ARG A 102 1.94 -7.33 14.00
CA ARG A 102 2.91 -8.11 14.78
C ARG A 102 2.88 -9.58 14.38
#